data_AF-A0A6P4ZCQ4-F1
#
_entry.id   AF-A0A6P4ZCQ4-F1
#
_cell.length_a   1.000
_cell.length_b   1.000
_cell.length_c   1.000
_cell.angle_alpha   90.00
_cell.angle_beta   90.00
_cell.angle_gamma   90.00
#
_symmetry.space_group_name_H-M   'P 1'
#
loop_
_entity.id
_entity.type
_entity.pdbx_description
1 polymer ?
#
loop_
_entity_poly.entity_id
_entity_poly.type
_entity_poly.pdbx_seq_one_letter_code
_entity_poly.pdbx_strand_id
1 'polypeptide(L)'
;MATKSQRYLRRRGSNEVTYGHVVHGDPDLEVKVESRTFRVHKVVLIHTCGYFDAMLECGMRESLENYVDLQGFDADAFEIILDFLYSPEPVIIDENLDYILELANFLQVHPLLQYMKGKVNKGNCIHLYILADAYNAIELKEVAGDIISRNYYKFLRTEDFKRLLPEQQEEVLRERFKHRKYLGAVNNGYVFWPEPGPRELMKYDENKDSWSTFACKPDDIPSRGFSVATIHNYIYIAGGHGKPRSGHASGLGDPQITVYTYNPLTAEWAEVCSMGEARAFFGFVEYKGRLYAIGGFHFDYGVQSVERYDPLQDKWTFLEPLPNFATDYGMAVVCKDEIYISSEDFDTSTFSLLKYSPVWDEWEVVSELPRERDRHCMACVNDVVYILGGHVPGVDCYDVSTKQWFMLEEHPATESISYDKGCGVKDGVIYVLNHEDTASYITDTETWVQGLTPFPGGFYLSTAFEVYLPETDSACK
;
A
#
# COMPACT_ATOMS: atom_id res chain seq x y z
N MET A 1 -14.53 -37.32 21.87
CA MET A 1 -15.95 -37.58 22.18
C MET A 1 -16.44 -36.45 23.05
N ALA A 2 -17.24 -35.54 22.50
CA ALA A 2 -17.77 -34.39 23.21
C ALA A 2 -18.93 -34.84 24.14
N THR A 3 -18.69 -34.87 25.45
CA THR A 3 -19.75 -35.02 26.44
C THR A 3 -20.51 -33.70 26.53
N LYS A 4 -21.78 -33.72 26.11
CA LYS A 4 -22.68 -32.57 26.16
C LYS A 4 -22.80 -32.04 27.59
N SER A 5 -22.29 -30.84 27.82
CA SER A 5 -22.74 -29.92 28.86
C SER A 5 -24.24 -29.64 28.67
N GLN A 6 -24.99 -29.59 29.76
CA GLN A 6 -26.43 -29.27 29.73
C GLN A 6 -26.66 -28.00 30.55
N ARG A 7 -27.11 -26.95 29.87
CA ARG A 7 -27.72 -25.78 30.51
C ARG A 7 -29.02 -26.24 31.19
N TYR A 8 -29.07 -26.17 32.52
CA TYR A 8 -30.30 -26.48 33.23
C TYR A 8 -31.25 -25.28 33.11
N LEU A 9 -32.33 -25.47 32.35
CA LEU A 9 -33.29 -24.44 32.00
C LEU A 9 -33.89 -23.75 33.24
N ARG A 10 -33.67 -22.43 33.27
CA ARG A 10 -34.41 -21.35 33.93
C ARG A 10 -35.75 -21.81 34.54
N ARG A 11 -35.85 -21.81 35.88
CA ARG A 11 -37.18 -21.85 36.53
C ARG A 11 -37.91 -20.56 36.12
N ARG A 12 -39.10 -20.69 35.51
CA ARG A 12 -39.92 -19.53 35.11
C ARG A 12 -40.09 -18.58 36.30
N GLY A 13 -39.50 -17.38 36.19
CA GLY A 13 -39.57 -16.32 37.21
C GLY A 13 -38.37 -16.15 38.12
N SER A 14 -37.30 -16.97 38.02
CA SER A 14 -36.06 -16.74 38.77
C SER A 14 -35.02 -16.00 37.92
N ASN A 15 -34.34 -15.01 38.52
CA ASN A 15 -33.16 -14.35 37.97
C ASN A 15 -31.88 -15.20 38.08
N GLU A 16 -32.03 -16.47 38.44
CA GLU A 16 -30.93 -17.40 38.67
C GLU A 16 -30.78 -18.35 37.48
N VAL A 17 -29.56 -18.46 36.96
CA VAL A 17 -29.17 -19.33 35.85
C VAL A 17 -28.09 -20.30 36.35
N THR A 18 -28.21 -21.58 36.03
CA THR A 18 -27.30 -22.62 36.54
C THR A 18 -26.70 -23.42 35.39
N TYR A 19 -25.37 -23.46 35.34
CA TYR A 19 -24.61 -24.21 34.35
C TYR A 19 -24.17 -25.54 34.93
N GLY A 20 -24.62 -26.66 34.35
CA GLY A 20 -24.19 -28.01 34.76
C GLY A 20 -23.05 -28.53 33.89
N HIS A 21 -22.09 -29.23 34.50
CA HIS A 21 -21.00 -29.88 33.78
C HIS A 21 -20.79 -31.31 34.27
N VAL A 22 -20.92 -32.29 33.36
CA VAL A 22 -20.89 -33.73 33.70
C VAL A 22 -19.59 -34.15 34.40
N VAL A 23 -18.49 -33.46 34.11
CA VAL A 23 -17.16 -33.76 34.66
C VAL A 23 -16.87 -33.04 35.99
N HIS A 24 -17.48 -31.87 36.23
CA HIS A 24 -17.10 -31.00 37.35
C HIS A 24 -18.10 -31.00 38.52
N GLY A 25 -19.26 -31.66 38.36
CA GLY A 25 -20.22 -31.83 39.45
C GLY A 25 -21.15 -30.63 39.61
N ASP A 26 -21.38 -30.22 40.86
CA ASP A 26 -22.21 -29.05 41.18
C ASP A 26 -21.38 -27.75 41.06
N PRO A 27 -22.01 -26.63 40.64
CA PRO A 27 -21.34 -25.34 40.55
C PRO A 27 -20.85 -24.84 41.93
N ASP A 28 -19.64 -24.29 41.97
CA ASP A 28 -18.93 -23.86 43.18
C ASP A 28 -18.68 -22.34 43.24
N LEU A 29 -19.23 -21.57 42.28
CA LEU A 29 -19.16 -20.11 42.24
C LEU A 29 -20.49 -19.48 41.80
N GLU A 30 -20.88 -18.40 42.47
CA GLU A 30 -21.98 -17.52 42.09
C GLU A 30 -21.42 -16.22 41.51
N VAL A 31 -21.75 -15.91 40.26
CA VAL A 31 -21.41 -14.62 39.64
C VAL A 31 -22.69 -13.84 39.45
N LYS A 32 -22.79 -12.68 40.09
CA LYS A 32 -23.90 -11.75 39.88
C LYS A 32 -23.52 -10.74 38.81
N VAL A 33 -24.41 -10.57 37.83
CA VAL A 33 -24.31 -9.53 36.79
C VAL A 33 -25.68 -8.86 36.69
N GLU A 34 -25.71 -7.55 36.91
CA GLU A 34 -26.94 -6.76 37.05
C GLU A 34 -27.94 -7.38 38.06
N SER A 35 -29.11 -7.81 37.57
CA SER A 35 -30.19 -8.42 38.34
C SER A 35 -30.13 -9.95 38.33
N ARG A 36 -29.20 -10.57 37.58
CA ARG A 36 -29.09 -12.02 37.38
C ARG A 36 -27.94 -12.63 38.18
N THR A 37 -28.13 -13.86 38.63
CA THR A 37 -27.11 -14.65 39.33
C THR A 37 -26.83 -15.92 38.54
N PHE A 38 -25.56 -16.15 38.22
CA PHE A 38 -25.07 -17.26 37.43
C PHE A 38 -24.29 -18.23 38.33
N ARG A 39 -24.75 -19.47 38.44
CA ARG A 39 -24.04 -20.54 39.14
C ARG A 39 -23.17 -21.31 38.15
N VAL A 40 -21.86 -21.22 38.34
CA VAL A 40 -20.82 -21.71 37.41
C VAL A 40 -19.70 -22.44 38.17
N HIS A 41 -18.83 -23.12 37.43
CA HIS A 41 -17.67 -23.84 37.98
C HIS A 41 -16.41 -22.98 37.90
N LYS A 42 -15.70 -22.79 39.03
CA LYS A 42 -14.43 -22.04 39.12
C LYS A 42 -13.41 -22.57 38.10
N VAL A 43 -13.31 -23.90 38.00
CA VAL A 43 -12.34 -24.57 37.09
C VAL A 43 -12.52 -24.15 35.63
N VAL A 44 -13.76 -23.96 35.15
CA VAL A 44 -14.02 -23.56 33.76
C VAL A 44 -13.54 -22.13 33.54
N LEU A 45 -13.88 -21.21 34.46
CA LEU A 45 -13.51 -19.81 34.34
C LEU A 45 -12.00 -19.58 34.50
N ILE A 46 -11.34 -20.26 35.44
CA ILE A 46 -9.89 -20.17 35.62
C ILE A 46 -9.15 -20.59 34.33
N HIS A 47 -9.57 -21.68 33.68
CA HIS A 47 -8.89 -22.16 32.47
C HIS A 47 -9.17 -21.33 31.21
N THR A 48 -10.18 -20.46 31.22
CA THR A 48 -10.66 -19.78 30.01
C THR A 48 -10.66 -18.26 30.09
N CYS A 49 -10.65 -17.70 31.29
CA CYS A 49 -10.77 -16.28 31.56
C CYS A 49 -9.62 -15.82 32.46
N GLY A 50 -8.68 -15.04 31.92
CA GLY A 50 -7.51 -14.55 32.67
C GLY A 50 -7.86 -13.71 33.90
N TYR A 51 -9.01 -13.00 33.88
CA TYR A 51 -9.49 -12.27 35.06
C TYR A 51 -9.80 -13.19 36.25
N PHE A 52 -10.53 -14.28 36.00
CA PHE A 52 -10.92 -15.23 37.05
C PHE A 52 -9.73 -16.08 37.50
N ASP A 53 -8.84 -16.44 36.58
CA ASP A 53 -7.56 -17.07 36.89
C ASP A 53 -6.76 -16.22 37.89
N ALA A 54 -6.49 -14.97 37.54
CA ALA A 54 -5.76 -14.03 38.40
C ALA A 54 -6.48 -13.82 39.75
N MET A 55 -7.80 -13.63 39.76
CA MET A 55 -8.56 -13.37 40.99
C MET A 55 -8.59 -14.58 41.94
N LEU A 56 -8.76 -15.80 41.41
CA LEU A 56 -8.99 -17.00 42.20
C LEU A 56 -7.68 -17.74 42.57
N GLU A 57 -6.63 -17.61 41.76
CA GLU A 57 -5.34 -18.27 42.04
C GLU A 57 -4.33 -17.40 42.82
N CYS A 58 -4.46 -16.06 42.82
CA CYS A 58 -3.46 -15.18 43.47
C CYS A 58 -3.53 -15.11 45.01
N GLY A 59 -4.29 -15.98 45.68
CA GLY A 59 -4.35 -16.01 47.16
C GLY A 59 -4.95 -14.74 47.80
N MET A 60 -5.71 -13.95 47.03
CA MET A 60 -6.46 -12.79 47.53
C MET A 60 -7.70 -13.23 48.33
N ARG A 61 -8.37 -12.31 49.04
CA ARG A 61 -9.53 -12.62 49.89
C ARG A 61 -10.66 -13.28 49.09
N GLU A 62 -10.80 -12.87 47.85
CA GLU A 62 -11.72 -13.31 46.81
C GLU A 62 -11.48 -14.78 46.40
N SER A 63 -10.28 -15.33 46.58
CA SER A 63 -10.00 -16.77 46.34
C SER A 63 -10.76 -17.69 47.30
N LEU A 64 -11.13 -17.18 48.48
CA LEU A 64 -11.91 -17.89 49.50
C LEU A 64 -13.42 -17.65 49.38
N GLU A 65 -13.84 -16.71 48.53
CA GLU A 65 -15.24 -16.37 48.33
C GLU A 65 -15.84 -17.23 47.19
N ASN A 66 -17.11 -17.60 47.37
CA ASN A 66 -17.88 -18.34 46.36
C ASN A 66 -18.90 -17.41 45.66
N TYR A 67 -18.66 -16.10 45.72
CA TYR A 67 -19.53 -15.07 45.18
C TYR A 67 -18.70 -13.94 44.56
N VAL A 68 -19.07 -13.50 43.35
CA VAL A 68 -18.44 -12.38 42.63
C VAL A 68 -19.55 -11.48 42.09
N ASP A 69 -19.45 -10.17 42.26
CA ASP A 69 -20.39 -9.19 41.71
C ASP A 69 -19.72 -8.37 40.59
N LEU A 70 -20.07 -8.65 39.35
CA LEU A 70 -19.59 -7.91 38.18
C LEU A 70 -20.54 -6.74 37.90
N GLN A 71 -20.09 -5.54 38.26
CA GLN A 71 -20.86 -4.31 38.07
C GLN A 71 -20.53 -3.64 36.73
N GLY A 72 -21.54 -3.06 36.08
CA GLY A 72 -21.37 -2.29 34.85
C GLY A 72 -21.39 -3.11 33.55
N PHE A 73 -21.67 -4.41 33.62
CA PHE A 73 -21.75 -5.29 32.45
C PHE A 73 -23.16 -5.80 32.22
N ASP A 74 -23.47 -6.10 30.96
CA ASP A 74 -24.76 -6.63 30.54
C ASP A 74 -24.88 -8.14 30.86
N ALA A 75 -26.02 -8.52 31.43
CA ALA A 75 -26.25 -9.90 31.86
C ALA A 75 -26.52 -10.87 30.69
N ASP A 76 -27.06 -10.39 29.56
CA ASP A 76 -27.25 -11.21 28.34
C ASP A 76 -25.91 -11.50 27.68
N ALA A 77 -25.01 -10.51 27.60
CA ALA A 77 -23.65 -10.70 27.10
C ALA A 77 -22.86 -11.74 27.91
N PHE A 78 -22.95 -11.68 29.25
CA PHE A 78 -22.30 -12.67 30.11
C PHE A 78 -22.88 -14.08 29.91
N GLU A 79 -24.20 -14.18 29.74
CA GLU A 79 -24.88 -15.45 29.47
C GLU A 79 -24.42 -16.06 28.13
N ILE A 80 -24.25 -15.25 27.07
CA ILE A 80 -23.71 -15.70 25.78
C ILE A 80 -22.27 -16.19 25.91
N ILE A 81 -21.43 -15.48 26.67
CA ILE A 81 -20.05 -15.90 26.94
C ILE A 81 -20.04 -17.25 27.66
N LEU A 82 -20.84 -17.41 28.71
CA LEU A 82 -20.94 -18.67 29.43
C LEU A 82 -21.48 -19.80 28.56
N ASP A 83 -22.51 -19.53 27.75
CA ASP A 83 -23.03 -20.51 26.79
C ASP A 83 -21.91 -20.98 25.85
N PHE A 84 -21.10 -20.06 25.31
CA PHE A 84 -19.93 -20.39 24.47
C PHE A 84 -18.86 -21.21 25.22
N LEU A 85 -18.54 -20.84 26.46
CA LEU A 85 -17.52 -21.53 27.26
C LEU A 85 -17.92 -22.97 27.61
N TYR A 86 -19.20 -23.19 27.91
CA TYR A 86 -19.71 -24.52 28.25
C TYR A 86 -20.03 -25.33 27.00
N SER A 87 -20.50 -24.69 25.92
CA SER A 87 -20.88 -25.32 24.66
C SER A 87 -20.50 -24.36 23.51
N PRO A 88 -19.37 -24.57 22.81
CA PRO A 88 -18.92 -23.63 21.79
C PRO A 88 -19.82 -23.66 20.53
N GLU A 89 -20.97 -23.00 20.64
CA GLU A 89 -21.90 -22.71 19.55
C GLU A 89 -21.51 -21.38 18.86
N PRO A 90 -21.93 -21.18 17.61
CA PRO A 90 -21.60 -19.95 16.89
C PRO A 90 -22.19 -18.72 17.57
N VAL A 91 -21.33 -17.79 17.97
CA VAL A 91 -21.76 -16.47 18.46
C VAL A 91 -22.30 -15.68 17.27
N ILE A 92 -23.53 -15.19 17.40
CA ILE A 92 -24.18 -14.38 16.37
C ILE A 92 -23.57 -12.98 16.44
N ILE A 93 -23.09 -12.49 15.29
CA ILE A 93 -22.65 -11.11 15.14
C ILE A 93 -23.90 -10.27 14.88
N ASP A 94 -24.41 -9.63 15.92
CA ASP A 94 -25.57 -8.74 15.91
C ASP A 94 -25.31 -7.48 16.75
N GLU A 95 -26.36 -6.73 17.06
CA GLU A 95 -26.31 -5.51 17.86
C GLU A 95 -25.76 -5.72 19.29
N ASN A 96 -25.70 -6.97 19.79
CA ASN A 96 -25.16 -7.27 21.12
C ASN A 96 -23.64 -7.49 21.11
N LEU A 97 -23.01 -7.50 19.93
CA LEU A 97 -21.57 -7.80 19.80
C LEU A 97 -20.70 -6.81 20.58
N ASP A 98 -21.12 -5.55 20.69
CA ASP A 98 -20.42 -4.51 21.44
C ASP A 98 -20.24 -4.93 22.91
N TYR A 99 -21.34 -5.31 23.57
CA TYR A 99 -21.35 -5.77 24.96
C TYR A 99 -20.59 -7.08 25.16
N ILE A 100 -20.68 -8.00 24.19
CA ILE A 100 -19.98 -9.28 24.24
C ILE A 100 -18.46 -9.04 24.13
N LEU A 101 -18.01 -8.20 23.20
CA LEU A 101 -16.58 -7.94 23.01
C LEU A 101 -15.99 -7.18 24.18
N GLU A 102 -16.71 -6.18 24.72
CA GLU A 102 -16.33 -5.45 25.93
C GLU A 102 -16.06 -6.41 27.09
N LEU A 103 -17.04 -7.26 27.39
CA LEU A 103 -16.98 -8.19 28.51
C LEU A 103 -15.96 -9.31 28.27
N ALA A 104 -15.87 -9.82 27.04
CA ALA A 104 -14.90 -10.84 26.67
C ALA A 104 -13.46 -10.33 26.79
N ASN A 105 -13.21 -9.07 26.41
CA ASN A 105 -11.90 -8.46 26.56
C ASN A 105 -11.58 -8.17 28.04
N PHE A 106 -12.53 -7.62 28.80
CA PHE A 106 -12.37 -7.36 30.24
C PHE A 106 -12.05 -8.64 31.03
N LEU A 107 -12.84 -9.70 30.81
CA LEU A 107 -12.64 -11.00 31.46
C LEU A 107 -11.46 -11.80 30.89
N GLN A 108 -10.85 -11.32 29.79
CA GLN A 108 -9.78 -11.99 29.05
C GLN A 108 -10.18 -13.42 28.64
N VAL A 109 -11.35 -13.54 27.99
CA VAL A 109 -11.91 -14.82 27.55
C VAL A 109 -11.17 -15.30 26.30
N HIS A 110 -10.00 -15.93 26.50
CA HIS A 110 -9.10 -16.30 25.41
C HIS A 110 -9.77 -17.14 24.29
N PRO A 111 -10.58 -18.18 24.59
CA PRO A 111 -11.19 -18.99 23.54
C PRO A 111 -12.16 -18.21 22.64
N LEU A 112 -12.89 -17.25 23.22
CA LEU A 112 -13.87 -16.44 22.48
C LEU A 112 -13.19 -15.37 21.64
N LEU A 113 -12.19 -14.66 22.20
CA LEU A 113 -11.39 -13.70 21.44
C LEU A 113 -10.69 -14.39 20.26
N GLN A 114 -10.14 -15.58 20.47
CA GLN A 114 -9.52 -16.38 19.41
C GLN A 114 -10.54 -16.86 18.36
N TYR A 115 -11.74 -17.24 18.79
CA TYR A 115 -12.84 -17.57 17.88
C TYR A 115 -13.21 -16.37 16.99
N MET A 116 -13.37 -15.18 17.58
CA MET A 116 -13.73 -13.96 16.84
C MET A 116 -12.68 -13.58 15.81
N LYS A 117 -11.37 -13.67 16.15
CA LYS A 117 -10.28 -13.50 15.18
C LYS A 117 -10.41 -14.43 13.98
N GLY A 118 -10.76 -15.71 14.22
CA GLY A 118 -10.96 -16.70 13.17
C GLY A 118 -12.20 -16.45 12.29
N LYS A 119 -13.08 -15.51 12.67
CA LYS A 119 -14.30 -15.15 11.94
C LYS A 119 -14.23 -13.79 11.25
N VAL A 120 -13.15 -13.04 11.41
CA VAL A 120 -12.95 -11.78 10.69
C VAL A 120 -12.87 -12.05 9.19
N ASN A 121 -13.65 -11.31 8.42
CA ASN A 121 -13.73 -11.39 6.96
C ASN A 121 -14.06 -10.01 6.38
N LYS A 122 -14.09 -9.89 5.05
CA LYS A 122 -14.30 -8.61 4.36
C LYS A 122 -15.66 -7.95 4.65
N GLY A 123 -16.66 -8.70 5.10
CA GLY A 123 -18.00 -8.18 5.41
C GLY A 123 -18.15 -7.65 6.83
N ASN A 124 -17.31 -8.08 7.78
CA ASN A 124 -17.41 -7.67 9.19
C ASN A 124 -16.17 -6.94 9.71
N CYS A 125 -15.07 -6.86 8.94
CA CYS A 125 -13.80 -6.33 9.42
C CYS A 125 -13.88 -4.87 9.87
N ILE A 126 -14.59 -3.98 9.17
CA ILE A 126 -14.69 -2.57 9.57
C ILE A 126 -15.42 -2.44 10.92
N HIS A 127 -16.55 -3.12 11.07
CA HIS A 127 -17.31 -3.08 12.32
C HIS A 127 -16.48 -3.65 13.48
N LEU A 128 -15.86 -4.82 13.28
CA LEU A 128 -14.99 -5.44 14.28
C LEU A 128 -13.76 -4.58 14.60
N TYR A 129 -13.22 -3.85 13.63
CA TYR A 129 -12.11 -2.93 13.85
C TYR A 129 -12.52 -1.78 14.78
N ILE A 130 -13.68 -1.16 14.53
CA ILE A 130 -14.21 -0.06 15.37
C ILE A 130 -14.43 -0.55 16.81
N LEU A 131 -15.04 -1.72 16.99
CA LEU A 131 -15.28 -2.28 18.32
C LEU A 131 -13.98 -2.69 19.01
N ALA A 132 -13.07 -3.32 18.28
CA ALA A 132 -11.78 -3.73 18.84
C ALA A 132 -10.96 -2.52 19.28
N ASP A 133 -11.04 -1.40 18.56
CA ASP A 133 -10.40 -0.15 18.96
C ASP A 133 -11.07 0.45 20.21
N ALA A 134 -12.40 0.53 20.24
CA ALA A 134 -13.16 1.07 21.37
C ALA A 134 -12.89 0.32 22.69
N TYR A 135 -12.73 -1.01 22.61
CA TYR A 135 -12.50 -1.86 23.77
C TYR A 135 -11.04 -2.29 23.97
N ASN A 136 -10.11 -1.72 23.20
CA ASN A 136 -8.69 -2.03 23.25
C ASN A 136 -8.35 -3.54 23.10
N ALA A 137 -9.08 -4.22 22.21
CA ALA A 137 -8.82 -5.60 21.81
C ALA A 137 -7.78 -5.64 20.69
N ILE A 138 -6.51 -5.39 21.05
CA ILE A 138 -5.38 -5.14 20.13
C ILE A 138 -5.28 -6.20 19.03
N GLU A 139 -5.22 -7.48 19.39
CA GLU A 139 -5.00 -8.56 18.43
C GLU A 139 -6.17 -8.72 17.43
N LEU A 140 -7.41 -8.39 17.84
CA LEU A 140 -8.56 -8.41 16.94
C LEU A 140 -8.52 -7.20 15.99
N LYS A 141 -8.15 -6.02 16.53
CA LYS A 141 -7.96 -4.79 15.75
C LYS A 141 -6.89 -4.98 14.68
N GLU A 142 -5.78 -5.64 15.00
CA GLU A 142 -4.69 -5.95 14.05
C GLU A 142 -5.18 -6.84 12.90
N VAL A 143 -5.90 -7.93 13.19
CA VAL A 143 -6.43 -8.85 12.16
C VAL A 143 -7.44 -8.15 11.26
N ALA A 144 -8.35 -7.37 11.86
CA ALA A 144 -9.33 -6.60 11.10
C ALA A 144 -8.66 -5.50 10.26
N GLY A 145 -7.72 -4.78 10.85
CA GLY A 145 -6.92 -3.74 10.23
C GLY A 145 -6.11 -4.25 9.05
N ASP A 146 -5.50 -5.43 9.16
CA ASP A 146 -4.77 -6.08 8.06
C ASP A 146 -5.68 -6.43 6.87
N ILE A 147 -6.91 -6.89 7.11
CA ILE A 147 -7.87 -7.18 6.03
C ILE A 147 -8.31 -5.88 5.33
N ILE A 148 -8.60 -4.84 6.11
CA ILE A 148 -9.00 -3.53 5.57
C ILE A 148 -7.83 -2.93 4.80
N SER A 149 -6.64 -2.91 5.40
CA SER A 149 -5.43 -2.36 4.82
C SER A 149 -5.13 -3.05 3.51
N ARG A 150 -5.11 -4.39 3.42
CA ARG A 150 -4.85 -5.13 2.15
C ARG A 150 -5.85 -4.81 1.03
N ASN A 151 -7.10 -4.49 1.35
CA ASN A 151 -8.16 -4.19 0.37
C ASN A 151 -8.54 -2.70 0.35
N TYR A 152 -7.62 -1.81 0.72
CA TYR A 152 -7.88 -0.40 1.02
C TYR A 152 -8.78 0.33 0.03
N TYR A 153 -8.48 0.37 -1.26
CA TYR A 153 -9.36 1.08 -2.21
C TYR A 153 -10.76 0.47 -2.36
N LYS A 154 -10.91 -0.84 -2.14
CA LYS A 154 -12.24 -1.49 -2.14
C LYS A 154 -13.07 -0.97 -0.98
N PHE A 155 -12.46 -0.75 0.19
CA PHE A 155 -13.14 -0.21 1.37
C PHE A 155 -13.27 1.31 1.34
N LEU A 156 -12.25 2.04 0.88
CA LEU A 156 -12.24 3.50 0.84
C LEU A 156 -13.41 4.08 0.00
N ARG A 157 -13.92 3.29 -0.96
CA ARG A 157 -15.09 3.61 -1.79
C ARG A 157 -16.45 3.28 -1.11
N THR A 158 -16.47 2.65 0.06
CA THR A 158 -17.72 2.27 0.77
C THR A 158 -18.14 3.27 1.82
N GLU A 159 -19.44 3.30 2.14
CA GLU A 159 -19.96 4.10 3.26
C GLU A 159 -19.47 3.58 4.62
N ASP A 160 -19.20 2.27 4.74
CA ASP A 160 -18.70 1.69 5.99
C ASP A 160 -17.34 2.26 6.37
N PHE A 161 -16.45 2.48 5.41
CA PHE A 161 -15.13 3.05 5.71
C PHE A 161 -15.23 4.49 6.23
N LYS A 162 -16.24 5.25 5.80
CA LYS A 162 -16.50 6.61 6.31
C LYS A 162 -16.93 6.63 7.78
N ARG A 163 -17.31 5.47 8.34
CA ARG A 163 -17.62 5.34 9.78
C ARG A 163 -16.36 5.34 10.65
N LEU A 164 -15.19 5.06 10.07
CA LEU A 164 -13.92 5.14 10.77
C LEU A 164 -13.57 6.61 11.07
N LEU A 165 -13.06 6.85 12.27
CA LEU A 165 -12.49 8.14 12.65
C LEU A 165 -11.27 8.48 11.78
N PRO A 166 -10.94 9.77 11.56
CA PRO A 166 -9.75 10.15 10.77
C PRO A 166 -8.46 9.47 11.24
N GLU A 167 -8.28 9.32 12.55
CA GLU A 167 -7.13 8.65 13.16
C GLU A 167 -7.08 7.16 12.80
N GLN A 168 -8.26 6.50 12.80
CA GLN A 168 -8.40 5.09 12.42
C GLN A 168 -8.13 4.90 10.92
N GLN A 169 -8.57 5.82 10.07
CA GLN A 169 -8.30 5.77 8.62
C GLN A 169 -6.80 5.91 8.35
N GLU A 170 -6.13 6.81 9.07
CA GLU A 170 -4.68 6.97 8.97
C GLU A 170 -3.93 5.73 9.48
N GLU A 171 -4.38 5.13 10.58
CA GLU A 171 -3.80 3.89 11.10
C GLU A 171 -3.91 2.73 10.11
N VAL A 172 -5.08 2.54 9.50
CA VAL A 172 -5.28 1.53 8.44
C VAL A 172 -4.39 1.78 7.24
N LEU A 173 -4.17 3.06 6.87
CA LEU A 173 -3.25 3.41 5.80
C LEU A 173 -1.80 3.09 6.18
N ARG A 174 -1.36 3.47 7.38
CA ARG A 174 -0.02 3.15 7.91
C ARG A 174 0.25 1.65 7.93
N GLU A 175 -0.76 0.85 8.29
CA GLU A 175 -0.69 -0.61 8.26
C GLU A 175 -0.33 -1.19 6.87
N ARG A 176 -0.68 -0.52 5.77
CA ARG A 176 -0.26 -0.96 4.41
C ARG A 176 1.25 -0.84 4.20
N PHE A 177 1.92 0.00 4.97
CA PHE A 177 3.34 0.32 4.86
C PHE A 177 4.19 -0.38 5.94
N LYS A 178 3.62 -1.26 6.76
CA LYS A 178 4.34 -1.97 7.83
C LYS A 178 5.43 -2.93 7.33
N HIS A 179 5.36 -3.32 6.06
CA HIS A 179 6.24 -4.33 5.49
C HIS A 179 7.61 -3.77 5.11
N ARG A 180 8.54 -4.64 4.72
CA ARG A 180 9.87 -4.20 4.33
C ARG A 180 9.79 -3.39 3.03
N LYS A 181 10.46 -2.24 3.03
CA LYS A 181 10.62 -1.35 1.89
C LYS A 181 11.71 -1.86 0.94
N TYR A 182 11.43 -1.85 -0.35
CA TYR A 182 12.34 -2.22 -1.42
C TYR A 182 12.35 -1.15 -2.52
N LEU A 183 13.45 -1.10 -3.27
CA LEU A 183 13.46 -0.43 -4.57
C LEU A 183 12.84 -1.39 -5.59
N GLY A 184 11.74 -0.97 -6.19
CA GLY A 184 11.03 -1.68 -7.24
C GLY A 184 11.31 -1.08 -8.62
N ALA A 185 11.31 -1.90 -9.64
CA ALA A 185 11.38 -1.48 -11.04
C ALA A 185 10.61 -2.45 -11.93
N VAL A 186 10.18 -1.97 -13.09
CA VAL A 186 9.50 -2.81 -14.09
C VAL A 186 10.49 -3.16 -15.18
N ASN A 187 10.62 -4.46 -15.45
CA ASN A 187 11.48 -4.93 -16.52
C ASN A 187 10.75 -4.87 -17.87
N ASN A 188 11.29 -4.06 -18.77
CA ASN A 188 10.70 -3.82 -20.09
C ASN A 188 11.15 -4.86 -21.14
N GLY A 189 12.11 -5.72 -20.80
CA GLY A 189 12.67 -6.75 -21.67
C GLY A 189 13.49 -6.18 -22.84
N TYR A 190 14.77 -6.52 -22.93
CA TYR A 190 15.57 -6.21 -24.11
C TYR A 190 15.11 -7.03 -25.32
N VAL A 191 14.86 -6.35 -26.44
CA VAL A 191 14.35 -6.96 -27.69
C VAL A 191 15.46 -7.69 -28.50
N PHE A 192 16.75 -7.56 -28.12
CA PHE A 192 17.89 -8.01 -28.93
C PHE A 192 18.96 -8.87 -28.20
N TRP A 193 18.59 -9.86 -27.37
CA TRP A 193 19.51 -10.93 -26.91
C TRP A 193 18.73 -12.27 -26.76
N PRO A 194 19.41 -13.44 -26.83
CA PRO A 194 18.84 -14.73 -27.24
C PRO A 194 18.01 -15.45 -26.17
N GLU A 195 17.83 -14.88 -24.97
CA GLU A 195 16.95 -15.41 -23.94
C GLU A 195 16.00 -14.32 -23.44
N PRO A 196 14.67 -14.55 -23.41
CA PRO A 196 13.71 -13.57 -22.93
C PRO A 196 13.92 -13.35 -21.43
N GLY A 197 14.56 -12.24 -21.07
CA GLY A 197 14.64 -11.79 -19.68
C GLY A 197 13.25 -11.63 -19.05
N PRO A 198 13.14 -11.67 -17.71
CA PRO A 198 11.85 -11.63 -17.01
C PRO A 198 11.11 -10.32 -17.28
N ARG A 199 9.90 -10.37 -17.87
CA ARG A 199 9.06 -9.20 -18.19
C ARG A 199 8.17 -8.80 -17.01
N GLU A 200 8.77 -8.47 -15.87
CA GLU A 200 8.11 -8.58 -14.57
C GLU A 200 8.41 -7.40 -13.64
N LEU A 201 7.63 -7.27 -12.57
CA LEU A 201 7.94 -6.38 -11.46
C LEU A 201 9.06 -7.01 -10.62
N MET A 202 10.17 -6.27 -10.48
CA MET A 202 11.35 -6.73 -9.78
C MET A 202 11.66 -5.83 -8.58
N LYS A 203 12.23 -6.43 -7.53
CA LYS A 203 12.70 -5.75 -6.32
C LYS A 203 14.21 -5.94 -6.17
N TYR A 204 14.87 -4.92 -5.68
CA TYR A 204 16.28 -4.94 -5.33
C TYR A 204 16.46 -5.11 -3.81
N ASP A 205 17.19 -6.16 -3.40
CA ASP A 205 17.56 -6.38 -1.99
C ASP A 205 18.99 -5.88 -1.74
N GLU A 206 19.11 -4.70 -1.12
CA GLU A 206 20.39 -4.05 -0.80
C GLU A 206 21.31 -4.92 0.07
N ASN A 207 20.74 -5.79 0.93
CA ASN A 207 21.54 -6.66 1.81
C ASN A 207 22.22 -7.79 1.03
N LYS A 208 21.60 -8.22 -0.08
CA LYS A 208 22.10 -9.32 -0.92
C LYS A 208 22.77 -8.80 -2.19
N ASP A 209 22.63 -7.51 -2.48
CA ASP A 209 22.94 -6.90 -3.77
C ASP A 209 22.38 -7.78 -4.91
N SER A 210 21.06 -7.89 -4.98
CA SER A 210 20.43 -8.74 -6.00
C SER A 210 19.02 -8.30 -6.36
N TRP A 211 18.69 -8.46 -7.65
CA TRP A 211 17.35 -8.29 -8.17
C TRP A 211 16.58 -9.61 -8.14
N SER A 212 15.30 -9.55 -7.78
CA SER A 212 14.39 -10.70 -7.81
C SER A 212 12.99 -10.29 -8.26
N THR A 213 12.31 -11.15 -9.00
CA THR A 213 10.90 -10.95 -9.36
C THR A 213 10.01 -11.04 -8.12
N PHE A 214 9.03 -10.15 -8.01
CA PHE A 214 7.92 -10.31 -7.05
C PHE A 214 6.53 -10.39 -7.68
N ALA A 215 6.37 -10.07 -8.98
CA ALA A 215 5.11 -10.29 -9.69
C ALA A 215 5.28 -10.31 -11.21
N CYS A 216 4.56 -11.20 -11.90
CA CYS A 216 4.47 -11.19 -13.36
C CYS A 216 3.56 -10.06 -13.86
N LYS A 217 3.96 -9.40 -14.96
CA LYS A 217 3.13 -8.42 -15.66
C LYS A 217 2.22 -9.14 -16.66
N PRO A 218 0.88 -8.90 -16.67
CA PRO A 218 -0.02 -9.49 -17.68
C PRO A 218 0.39 -9.14 -19.13
N ASP A 219 0.09 -10.05 -20.06
CA ASP A 219 0.45 -9.94 -21.48
C ASP A 219 -0.25 -8.81 -22.25
N ASP A 220 -1.34 -8.27 -21.69
CA ASP A 220 -2.10 -7.17 -22.27
C ASP A 220 -1.52 -5.80 -21.91
N ILE A 221 -0.73 -5.73 -20.82
CA ILE A 221 -0.04 -4.50 -20.45
C ILE A 221 1.08 -4.24 -21.47
N PRO A 222 1.19 -3.00 -22.02
CA PRO A 222 2.28 -2.58 -22.88
C PRO A 222 3.66 -3.04 -22.40
N SER A 223 4.55 -3.34 -23.34
CA SER A 223 5.91 -3.82 -23.03
C SER A 223 6.95 -2.69 -22.99
N ARG A 224 6.61 -1.51 -23.50
CA ARG A 224 7.54 -0.37 -23.61
C ARG A 224 6.79 0.95 -23.64
N GLY A 225 7.47 2.02 -23.24
CA GLY A 225 6.97 3.40 -23.27
C GLY A 225 5.81 3.69 -22.32
N PHE A 226 5.44 2.73 -21.46
CA PHE A 226 4.51 2.98 -20.37
C PHE A 226 5.24 3.70 -19.23
N SER A 227 4.49 4.41 -18.42
CA SER A 227 5.01 5.07 -17.22
C SER A 227 4.48 4.41 -15.96
N VAL A 228 5.23 4.54 -14.87
CA VAL A 228 4.96 3.85 -13.60
C VAL A 228 4.93 4.84 -12.45
N ALA A 229 3.89 4.75 -11.61
CA ALA A 229 3.76 5.54 -10.40
C ALA A 229 3.12 4.71 -9.28
N THR A 230 3.29 5.13 -8.03
CA THR A 230 2.71 4.43 -6.88
C THR A 230 1.81 5.35 -6.07
N ILE A 231 0.68 4.83 -5.56
CA ILE A 231 -0.16 5.52 -4.57
C ILE A 231 -0.54 4.53 -3.48
N HIS A 232 -0.35 4.88 -2.20
CA HIS A 232 -0.78 4.03 -1.08
C HIS A 232 -0.26 2.56 -1.19
N ASN A 233 0.97 2.39 -1.69
CA ASN A 233 1.61 1.10 -2.00
C ASN A 233 0.91 0.27 -3.10
N TYR A 234 0.01 0.86 -3.90
CA TYR A 234 -0.44 0.28 -5.17
C TYR A 234 0.49 0.76 -6.29
N ILE A 235 0.81 -0.14 -7.22
CA ILE A 235 1.63 0.18 -8.40
C ILE A 235 0.71 0.41 -9.59
N TYR A 236 0.89 1.51 -10.31
CA TYR A 236 0.14 1.84 -11.51
C TYR A 236 1.05 1.81 -12.72
N ILE A 237 0.59 1.18 -13.79
CA ILE A 237 1.23 1.17 -15.11
C ILE A 237 0.24 1.79 -16.09
N ALA A 238 0.65 2.89 -16.74
CA ALA A 238 -0.21 3.67 -17.60
C ALA A 238 0.39 3.86 -19.00
N GLY A 239 -0.48 3.80 -20.01
CA GLY A 239 -0.13 4.09 -21.41
C GLY A 239 0.96 3.18 -21.97
N GLY A 240 1.75 3.72 -22.89
CA GLY A 240 2.81 3.00 -23.61
C GLY A 240 2.33 2.38 -24.92
N HIS A 241 3.22 1.65 -25.58
CA HIS A 241 2.94 1.09 -26.90
C HIS A 241 2.34 -0.31 -26.80
N GLY A 242 1.19 -0.49 -27.45
CA GLY A 242 0.54 -1.79 -27.60
C GLY A 242 1.35 -2.77 -28.46
N LYS A 243 0.80 -3.96 -28.70
CA LYS A 243 1.42 -4.95 -29.58
C LYS A 243 1.54 -4.38 -31.00
N PRO A 244 2.70 -4.49 -31.67
CA PRO A 244 2.86 -4.02 -33.04
C PRO A 244 1.82 -4.64 -33.96
N ARG A 245 1.01 -3.83 -34.63
CA ARG A 245 0.12 -4.31 -35.71
C ARG A 245 0.96 -4.53 -36.97
N SER A 246 0.74 -5.65 -37.67
CA SER A 246 1.38 -5.93 -38.95
C SER A 246 1.12 -4.77 -39.93
N GLY A 247 2.16 -4.05 -40.35
CA GLY A 247 2.08 -2.95 -41.32
C GLY A 247 2.40 -1.54 -40.81
N HIS A 248 2.64 -1.33 -39.51
CA HIS A 248 3.11 -0.02 -39.01
C HIS A 248 4.62 0.17 -39.22
N ALA A 249 5.01 1.31 -39.79
CA ALA A 249 6.39 1.62 -40.19
C ALA A 249 7.41 1.62 -39.03
N SER A 250 6.97 1.93 -37.81
CA SER A 250 7.83 2.00 -36.62
C SER A 250 8.09 0.64 -35.97
N GLY A 251 7.25 -0.37 -36.21
CA GLY A 251 7.27 -1.63 -35.46
C GLY A 251 7.04 -1.46 -33.95
N LEU A 252 6.64 -0.27 -33.47
CA LEU A 252 6.50 0.06 -32.06
C LEU A 252 5.12 -0.34 -31.47
N GLY A 253 4.05 -0.23 -32.26
CA GLY A 253 2.66 -0.43 -31.84
C GLY A 253 1.99 0.87 -31.40
N ASP A 254 0.66 0.96 -31.49
CA ASP A 254 -0.11 2.18 -31.21
C ASP A 254 0.01 2.59 -29.72
N PRO A 255 0.19 3.88 -29.37
CA PRO A 255 0.06 4.36 -28.00
C PRO A 255 -1.28 3.96 -27.39
N GLN A 256 -1.31 3.67 -26.10
CA GLN A 256 -2.49 3.16 -25.40
C GLN A 256 -3.02 4.16 -24.37
N ILE A 257 -4.32 4.05 -24.07
CA ILE A 257 -5.00 4.77 -22.98
C ILE A 257 -5.11 3.93 -21.70
N THR A 258 -4.83 2.63 -21.78
CA THR A 258 -5.10 1.66 -20.73
C THR A 258 -4.24 1.92 -19.50
N VAL A 259 -4.84 1.70 -18.32
CA VAL A 259 -4.17 1.87 -17.04
C VAL A 259 -4.45 0.64 -16.18
N TYR A 260 -3.38 0.06 -15.66
CA TYR A 260 -3.43 -1.12 -14.81
C TYR A 260 -2.89 -0.79 -13.43
N THR A 261 -3.47 -1.41 -12.41
CA THR A 261 -3.00 -1.33 -11.03
C THR A 261 -2.66 -2.73 -10.51
N TYR A 262 -1.60 -2.80 -9.72
CA TYR A 262 -1.19 -4.00 -8.98
C TYR A 262 -1.19 -3.71 -7.48
N ASN A 263 -1.83 -4.60 -6.73
CA ASN A 263 -1.81 -4.57 -5.27
C ASN A 263 -0.79 -5.58 -4.75
N PRO A 264 0.40 -5.14 -4.28
CA PRO A 264 1.45 -6.05 -3.83
C PRO A 264 1.07 -6.86 -2.58
N LEU A 265 0.09 -6.39 -1.79
CA LEU A 265 -0.33 -7.08 -0.57
C LEU A 265 -1.34 -8.21 -0.82
N THR A 266 -2.02 -8.20 -1.97
CA THR A 266 -2.95 -9.27 -2.36
C THR A 266 -2.51 -10.03 -3.60
N ALA A 267 -1.43 -9.59 -4.25
CA ALA A 267 -0.96 -10.09 -5.54
C ALA A 267 -2.04 -10.05 -6.64
N GLU A 268 -2.91 -9.03 -6.61
CA GLU A 268 -4.00 -8.87 -7.57
C GLU A 268 -3.68 -7.75 -8.56
N TRP A 269 -3.85 -8.03 -9.85
CA TRP A 269 -3.91 -7.04 -10.92
C TRP A 269 -5.37 -6.63 -11.17
N ALA A 270 -5.57 -5.37 -11.54
CA ALA A 270 -6.85 -4.87 -12.04
C ALA A 270 -6.62 -3.81 -13.12
N GLU A 271 -7.52 -3.74 -14.09
CA GLU A 271 -7.61 -2.58 -14.99
C GLU A 271 -8.48 -1.51 -14.32
N VAL A 272 -8.05 -0.26 -14.40
CA VAL A 272 -8.80 0.91 -13.89
C VAL A 272 -9.25 1.78 -15.07
N CYS A 273 -9.99 2.86 -14.80
CA CYS A 273 -10.42 3.77 -15.84
C CYS A 273 -9.25 4.17 -16.76
N SER A 274 -9.46 4.02 -18.06
CA SER A 274 -8.49 4.46 -19.07
C SER A 274 -8.39 5.99 -19.11
N MET A 275 -7.22 6.48 -19.51
CA MET A 275 -6.99 7.90 -19.79
C MET A 275 -7.88 8.38 -20.96
N GLY A 276 -8.10 9.68 -21.05
CA GLY A 276 -8.83 10.31 -22.15
C GLY A 276 -8.01 10.39 -23.44
N GLU A 277 -6.67 10.45 -23.34
CA GLU A 277 -5.78 10.53 -24.50
C GLU A 277 -4.64 9.50 -24.43
N ALA A 278 -4.34 8.88 -25.58
CA ALA A 278 -3.32 7.84 -25.69
C ALA A 278 -1.93 8.46 -25.69
N ARG A 279 -1.01 7.91 -24.89
CA ARG A 279 0.33 8.46 -24.72
C ARG A 279 1.37 7.39 -24.42
N ALA A 280 2.61 7.65 -24.84
CA ALA A 280 3.80 6.90 -24.44
C ALA A 280 4.88 7.89 -23.98
N PHE A 281 5.86 7.42 -23.20
CA PHE A 281 7.03 8.21 -22.79
C PHE A 281 6.66 9.56 -22.15
N PHE A 282 5.79 9.51 -21.15
CA PHE A 282 5.17 10.69 -20.55
C PHE A 282 5.45 10.79 -19.05
N GLY A 283 5.32 12.01 -18.51
CA GLY A 283 5.50 12.25 -17.08
C GLY A 283 4.36 11.60 -16.30
N PHE A 284 4.69 10.76 -15.32
CA PHE A 284 3.68 10.09 -14.50
C PHE A 284 4.07 10.09 -13.03
N VAL A 285 3.34 10.86 -12.23
CA VAL A 285 3.67 11.09 -10.82
C VAL A 285 2.45 11.06 -9.92
N GLU A 286 2.68 10.69 -8.66
CA GLU A 286 1.70 10.81 -7.60
C GLU A 286 1.86 12.17 -6.89
N TYR A 287 0.74 12.85 -6.66
CA TYR A 287 0.67 14.02 -5.81
C TYR A 287 -0.64 14.04 -5.01
N LYS A 288 -0.53 14.02 -3.67
CA LYS A 288 -1.64 14.09 -2.71
C LYS A 288 -2.76 13.08 -2.99
N GLY A 289 -2.38 11.82 -3.19
CA GLY A 289 -3.27 10.67 -3.39
C GLY A 289 -3.84 10.56 -4.80
N ARG A 290 -3.32 11.31 -5.77
CA ARG A 290 -3.79 11.34 -7.16
C ARG A 290 -2.63 11.19 -8.13
N LEU A 291 -2.89 10.60 -9.31
CA LEU A 291 -1.87 10.47 -10.36
C LEU A 291 -2.05 11.57 -11.40
N TYR A 292 -0.93 12.07 -11.93
CA TYR A 292 -0.89 13.04 -13.01
C TYR A 292 -0.15 12.43 -14.19
N ALA A 293 -0.82 12.33 -15.32
CA ALA A 293 -0.24 11.96 -16.61
C ALA A 293 -0.01 13.23 -17.42
N ILE A 294 1.25 13.52 -17.76
CA ILE A 294 1.69 14.82 -18.29
C ILE A 294 2.38 14.61 -19.62
N GLY A 295 1.74 15.12 -20.67
CA GLY A 295 2.28 15.14 -22.03
C GLY A 295 2.63 13.76 -22.59
N GLY A 296 3.72 13.71 -23.34
CA GLY A 296 4.27 12.48 -23.93
C GLY A 296 4.23 12.47 -25.44
N PHE A 297 4.40 11.28 -25.98
CA PHE A 297 4.49 11.04 -27.40
C PHE A 297 3.26 10.30 -27.94
N HIS A 298 2.72 10.82 -29.04
CA HIS A 298 1.83 10.12 -29.96
C HIS A 298 2.47 10.15 -31.36
N PHE A 299 2.29 9.12 -32.20
CA PHE A 299 3.00 9.05 -33.49
C PHE A 299 2.79 10.27 -34.40
N ASP A 300 1.59 10.84 -34.34
CA ASP A 300 1.18 11.94 -35.19
C ASP A 300 1.50 13.33 -34.59
N TYR A 301 1.74 13.42 -33.27
CA TYR A 301 1.92 14.69 -32.55
C TYR A 301 2.49 14.47 -31.14
N GLY A 302 3.18 15.49 -30.61
CA GLY A 302 3.51 15.55 -29.18
C GLY A 302 2.24 15.79 -28.36
N VAL A 303 1.99 14.94 -27.36
CA VAL A 303 0.83 15.09 -26.47
C VAL A 303 1.10 16.24 -25.51
N GLN A 304 0.18 17.20 -25.46
CA GLN A 304 0.27 18.36 -24.56
C GLN A 304 -0.69 18.27 -23.37
N SER A 305 -1.69 17.39 -23.44
CA SER A 305 -2.69 17.29 -22.40
C SER A 305 -2.11 16.77 -21.09
N VAL A 306 -2.70 17.28 -20.00
CA VAL A 306 -2.44 16.86 -18.64
C VAL A 306 -3.72 16.26 -18.09
N GLU A 307 -3.64 15.08 -17.50
CA GLU A 307 -4.78 14.39 -16.93
C GLU A 307 -4.49 13.98 -15.49
N ARG A 308 -5.49 14.11 -14.62
CA ARG A 308 -5.42 13.68 -13.22
C ARG A 308 -6.40 12.56 -12.92
N TYR A 309 -5.88 11.47 -12.37
CA TYR A 309 -6.66 10.33 -11.90
C TYR A 309 -7.02 10.46 -10.42
N ASP A 310 -8.30 10.29 -10.11
CA ASP A 310 -8.80 10.15 -8.75
C ASP A 310 -9.16 8.68 -8.47
N PRO A 311 -8.39 7.95 -7.64
CA PRO A 311 -8.65 6.54 -7.36
C PRO A 311 -9.94 6.29 -6.55
N LEU A 312 -10.53 7.32 -5.92
CA LEU A 312 -11.82 7.20 -5.22
C LEU A 312 -12.97 7.15 -6.22
N GLN A 313 -12.87 7.94 -7.28
CA GLN A 313 -13.90 8.06 -8.31
C GLN A 313 -13.67 7.15 -9.51
N ASP A 314 -12.46 6.57 -9.62
CA ASP A 314 -12.03 5.79 -10.79
C ASP A 314 -12.20 6.60 -12.07
N LYS A 315 -11.66 7.81 -12.07
CA LYS A 315 -11.91 8.79 -13.13
C LYS A 315 -10.71 9.68 -13.40
N TRP A 316 -10.47 9.91 -14.68
CA TRP A 316 -9.54 10.92 -15.19
C TRP A 316 -10.24 12.25 -15.46
N THR A 317 -9.53 13.34 -15.22
CA THR A 317 -9.99 14.72 -15.50
C THR A 317 -8.87 15.48 -16.19
N PHE A 318 -9.17 16.10 -17.33
CA PHE A 318 -8.24 17.00 -18.01
C PHE A 318 -8.01 18.27 -17.19
N LEU A 319 -6.76 18.73 -17.22
CA LEU A 319 -6.25 19.91 -16.53
C LEU A 319 -5.60 20.87 -17.56
N GLU A 320 -5.00 21.96 -17.08
CA GLU A 320 -4.29 22.91 -17.93
C GLU A 320 -3.18 22.18 -18.71
N PRO A 321 -3.22 22.21 -20.06
CA PRO A 321 -2.23 21.53 -20.89
C PRO A 321 -0.87 22.22 -20.77
N LEU A 322 0.17 21.52 -21.21
CA LEU A 322 1.49 22.09 -21.35
C LEU A 322 1.44 23.35 -22.23
N PRO A 323 2.14 24.45 -21.85
CA PRO A 323 2.35 25.56 -22.77
C PRO A 323 3.11 25.06 -24.01
N ASN A 324 3.07 25.78 -25.15
CA ASN A 324 3.60 25.40 -26.48
C ASN A 324 5.02 24.76 -26.50
N PHE A 325 5.13 23.57 -25.96
CA PHE A 325 6.30 22.76 -25.74
C PHE A 325 5.86 21.33 -25.98
N ALA A 326 6.83 20.48 -26.28
CA ALA A 326 6.62 19.05 -26.34
C ALA A 326 7.42 18.38 -25.22
N THR A 327 6.92 17.25 -24.77
CA THR A 327 7.62 16.39 -23.82
C THR A 327 7.75 15.02 -24.46
N ASP A 328 8.47 14.93 -25.57
CA ASP A 328 8.91 13.63 -26.06
C ASP A 328 9.86 13.10 -24.98
N TYR A 329 9.46 12.02 -24.30
CA TYR A 329 10.22 11.46 -23.16
C TYR A 329 10.19 12.31 -21.88
N GLY A 330 9.08 13.01 -21.64
CA GLY A 330 8.88 13.84 -20.45
C GLY A 330 8.98 13.03 -19.16
N MET A 331 9.92 13.41 -18.29
CA MET A 331 9.97 12.92 -16.92
C MET A 331 9.35 13.97 -16.00
N ALA A 332 8.67 13.50 -14.96
CA ALA A 332 8.04 14.36 -13.97
C ALA A 332 8.48 13.95 -12.57
N VAL A 333 8.62 14.95 -11.68
CA VAL A 333 8.87 14.75 -10.25
C VAL A 333 8.05 15.72 -9.43
N VAL A 334 7.70 15.34 -8.22
CA VAL A 334 7.09 16.25 -7.24
C VAL A 334 8.16 16.79 -6.31
N CYS A 335 8.22 18.11 -6.16
CA CYS A 335 9.12 18.78 -5.22
C CYS A 335 8.39 19.99 -4.60
N LYS A 336 8.45 20.14 -3.27
CA LYS A 336 7.74 21.21 -2.52
C LYS A 336 6.31 21.50 -2.99
N ASP A 337 5.46 20.48 -2.95
CA ASP A 337 4.04 20.57 -3.32
C ASP A 337 3.72 20.93 -4.78
N GLU A 338 4.73 20.99 -5.65
CA GLU A 338 4.60 21.36 -7.06
C GLU A 338 5.15 20.23 -7.96
N ILE A 339 4.69 20.16 -9.20
CA ILE A 339 5.15 19.16 -10.17
C ILE A 339 6.15 19.81 -11.12
N TYR A 340 7.35 19.25 -11.22
CA TYR A 340 8.39 19.71 -12.13
C TYR A 340 8.56 18.72 -13.26
N ILE A 341 8.72 19.25 -14.47
CA ILE A 341 9.02 18.46 -15.66
C ILE A 341 10.13 19.15 -16.45
N SER A 342 10.84 18.36 -17.22
CA SER A 342 11.61 18.86 -18.34
C SER A 342 10.76 18.82 -19.61
N SER A 343 10.89 19.84 -20.46
CA SER A 343 10.29 19.84 -21.80
C SER A 343 11.27 20.36 -22.83
N GLU A 344 11.02 20.02 -24.08
CA GLU A 344 11.72 20.53 -25.25
C GLU A 344 10.81 21.49 -26.02
N ASP A 345 11.37 22.63 -26.41
CA ASP A 345 10.78 23.47 -27.44
C ASP A 345 11.36 23.03 -28.80
N PHE A 346 10.54 22.41 -29.64
CA PHE A 346 11.00 21.91 -30.95
C PHE A 346 11.37 23.02 -31.93
N ASP A 347 10.81 24.23 -31.78
CA ASP A 347 11.08 25.32 -32.71
C ASP A 347 12.48 25.92 -32.44
N THR A 348 12.91 25.94 -31.18
CA THR A 348 14.20 26.50 -30.75
C THR A 348 15.25 25.45 -30.38
N SER A 349 14.84 24.17 -30.25
CA SER A 349 15.63 23.07 -29.72
C SER A 349 16.18 23.34 -28.31
N THR A 350 15.47 24.14 -27.50
CA THR A 350 15.85 24.44 -26.11
C THR A 350 15.11 23.56 -25.12
N PHE A 351 15.81 23.12 -24.07
CA PHE A 351 15.20 22.38 -22.98
C PHE A 351 14.92 23.31 -21.80
N SER A 352 13.72 23.23 -21.24
CA SER A 352 13.29 24.04 -20.09
C SER A 352 12.81 23.17 -18.94
N LEU A 353 13.05 23.65 -17.72
CA LEU A 353 12.39 23.17 -16.52
C LEU A 353 11.07 23.93 -16.36
N LEU A 354 9.97 23.19 -16.38
CA LEU A 354 8.64 23.73 -16.15
C LEU A 354 8.14 23.27 -14.78
N LYS A 355 7.32 24.11 -14.17
CA LYS A 355 6.64 23.84 -12.92
C LYS A 355 5.14 23.99 -13.12
N TYR A 356 4.39 23.00 -12.66
CA TYR A 356 2.93 23.01 -12.62
C TYR A 356 2.46 23.07 -11.18
N SER A 357 1.53 24.00 -10.92
CA SER A 357 0.86 24.11 -9.63
C SER A 357 -0.50 23.42 -9.67
N PRO A 358 -0.67 22.25 -9.01
CA PRO A 358 -1.95 21.54 -9.03
C PRO A 358 -3.06 22.27 -8.24
N VAL A 359 -2.70 23.28 -7.44
CA VAL A 359 -3.64 24.12 -6.68
C VAL A 359 -4.29 25.16 -7.59
N TRP A 360 -3.49 25.78 -8.46
CA TRP A 360 -3.94 26.87 -9.34
C TRP A 360 -4.28 26.39 -10.75
N ASP A 361 -3.87 25.18 -11.11
CA ASP A 361 -3.99 24.64 -12.47
C ASP A 361 -3.26 25.52 -13.50
N GLU A 362 -2.01 25.88 -13.17
CA GLU A 362 -1.19 26.81 -13.97
C GLU A 362 0.24 26.30 -14.15
N TRP A 363 0.82 26.64 -15.31
CA TRP A 363 2.22 26.35 -15.66
C TRP A 363 3.11 27.59 -15.56
N GLU A 364 4.33 27.39 -15.08
CA GLU A 364 5.41 28.38 -15.04
C GLU A 364 6.65 27.79 -15.70
N VAL A 365 7.25 28.53 -16.64
CA VAL A 365 8.59 28.23 -17.15
C VAL A 365 9.60 28.75 -16.13
N VAL A 366 10.31 27.84 -15.46
CA VAL A 366 11.21 28.17 -14.35
C VAL A 366 12.55 28.69 -14.86
N SER A 367 13.15 27.93 -15.77
CA SER A 367 14.49 28.19 -16.32
C SER A 367 14.75 27.30 -17.52
N GLU A 368 15.59 27.74 -18.44
CA GLU A 368 16.27 26.85 -19.38
C GLU A 368 17.19 25.90 -18.62
N LEU A 369 17.38 24.67 -19.12
CA LEU A 369 18.30 23.70 -18.53
C LEU A 369 19.75 24.13 -18.80
N PRO A 370 20.68 23.95 -17.83
CA PRO A 370 22.10 24.27 -18.03
C PRO A 370 22.77 23.47 -19.15
N ARG A 371 22.29 22.25 -19.40
CA ARG A 371 22.72 21.35 -20.46
C ARG A 371 21.51 20.90 -21.27
N GLU A 372 21.68 20.81 -22.59
CA GLU A 372 20.68 20.24 -23.50
C GLU A 372 20.58 18.72 -23.24
N ARG A 373 19.49 18.29 -22.59
CA ARG A 373 19.31 16.89 -22.18
C ARG A 373 18.06 16.30 -22.81
N ASP A 374 18.26 15.44 -23.80
CA ASP A 374 17.24 14.49 -24.25
C ASP A 374 17.38 13.14 -23.53
N ARG A 375 16.26 12.42 -23.32
CA ARG A 375 16.18 11.07 -22.72
C ARG A 375 16.85 10.94 -21.35
N HIS A 376 16.77 11.99 -20.56
CA HIS A 376 17.29 11.99 -19.19
C HIS A 376 16.25 11.44 -18.22
N CYS A 377 16.67 11.22 -16.98
CA CYS A 377 15.80 10.89 -15.86
C CYS A 377 15.71 12.06 -14.89
N MET A 378 14.62 12.14 -14.15
CA MET A 378 14.45 13.10 -13.06
C MET A 378 14.18 12.38 -11.74
N ALA A 379 14.85 12.84 -10.69
CA ALA A 379 14.64 12.41 -9.32
C ALA A 379 14.47 13.64 -8.41
N CYS A 380 13.73 13.50 -7.31
CA CYS A 380 13.64 14.53 -6.29
C CYS A 380 14.10 13.96 -4.95
N VAL A 381 15.06 14.62 -4.32
CA VAL A 381 15.46 14.32 -2.94
C VAL A 381 15.52 15.64 -2.18
N ASN A 382 14.88 15.68 -1.01
CA ASN A 382 14.69 16.91 -0.25
C ASN A 382 14.05 18.00 -1.13
N ASP A 383 14.72 19.14 -1.23
CA ASP A 383 14.26 20.33 -1.97
C ASP A 383 14.99 20.48 -3.32
N VAL A 384 15.58 19.39 -3.85
CA VAL A 384 16.41 19.43 -5.05
C VAL A 384 15.86 18.48 -6.10
N VAL A 385 15.67 19.02 -7.31
CA VAL A 385 15.39 18.27 -8.53
C VAL A 385 16.71 17.90 -9.20
N TYR A 386 16.95 16.61 -9.35
CA TYR A 386 18.14 16.04 -10.00
C TYR A 386 17.76 15.56 -11.40
N ILE A 387 18.51 16.02 -12.41
CA ILE A 387 18.33 15.69 -13.81
C ILE A 387 19.61 14.99 -14.28
N LEU A 388 19.51 13.69 -14.54
CA LEU A 388 20.68 12.82 -14.76
C LEU A 388 20.48 11.87 -15.93
N GLY A 389 21.59 11.49 -16.56
CA GLY A 389 21.57 10.65 -17.76
C GLY A 389 21.20 11.43 -19.03
N GLY A 390 20.76 10.71 -20.05
CA GLY A 390 20.60 11.25 -21.40
C GLY A 390 21.92 11.30 -22.18
N HIS A 391 21.93 12.04 -23.28
CA HIS A 391 23.07 12.11 -24.19
C HIS A 391 24.25 12.98 -23.70
N VAL A 392 24.18 13.52 -22.48
CA VAL A 392 25.21 14.41 -21.89
C VAL A 392 25.62 13.92 -20.50
N PRO A 393 26.93 13.86 -20.17
CA PRO A 393 27.39 13.37 -18.88
C PRO A 393 27.08 14.34 -17.71
N GLY A 394 27.17 13.82 -16.48
CA GLY A 394 26.99 14.55 -15.22
C GLY A 394 25.52 14.78 -14.82
N VAL A 395 25.29 15.51 -13.71
CA VAL A 395 23.94 15.75 -13.15
C VAL A 395 23.67 17.23 -13.00
N ASP A 396 22.54 17.71 -13.53
CA ASP A 396 22.04 19.06 -13.27
C ASP A 396 21.10 19.02 -12.05
N CYS A 397 21.35 19.91 -11.10
CA CYS A 397 20.58 19.99 -9.87
C CYS A 397 19.94 21.37 -9.75
N TYR A 398 18.63 21.40 -9.53
CA TYR A 398 17.89 22.62 -9.27
C TYR A 398 17.34 22.59 -7.84
N ASP A 399 17.85 23.46 -6.97
CA ASP A 399 17.31 23.67 -5.64
C ASP A 399 16.10 24.59 -5.73
N VAL A 400 14.91 24.04 -5.43
CA VAL A 400 13.65 24.78 -5.56
C VAL A 400 13.49 25.86 -4.49
N SER A 401 14.23 25.77 -3.39
CA SER A 401 14.20 26.74 -2.28
C SER A 401 15.01 27.97 -2.61
N THR A 402 16.25 27.76 -3.08
CA THR A 402 17.16 28.85 -3.43
C THR A 402 16.93 29.35 -4.86
N LYS A 403 16.23 28.57 -5.69
CA LYS A 403 16.00 28.81 -7.12
C LYS A 403 17.31 28.90 -7.90
N GLN A 404 18.27 28.04 -7.54
CA GLN A 404 19.60 28.04 -8.14
C GLN A 404 19.93 26.68 -8.73
N TRP A 405 20.63 26.72 -9.85
CA TRP A 405 21.27 25.56 -10.44
C TRP A 405 22.64 25.33 -9.80
N PHE A 406 22.96 24.08 -9.55
CA PHE A 406 24.31 23.59 -9.32
C PHE A 406 24.50 22.29 -10.10
N MET A 407 25.76 21.90 -10.31
CA MET A 407 26.10 20.73 -11.12
C MET A 407 26.99 19.80 -10.31
N LEU A 408 26.69 18.51 -10.35
CA LEU A 408 27.59 17.49 -9.83
C LEU A 408 28.60 17.08 -10.90
N GLU A 409 29.81 16.78 -10.46
CA GLU A 409 30.89 16.32 -11.34
C GLU A 409 30.50 15.03 -12.08
N GLU A 410 31.14 14.83 -13.23
CA GLU A 410 30.94 13.64 -14.04
C GLU A 410 31.36 12.38 -13.26
N HIS A 411 30.48 11.40 -13.25
CA HIS A 411 30.71 10.08 -12.68
C HIS A 411 30.42 9.01 -13.74
N PRO A 412 31.09 7.85 -13.75
CA PRO A 412 30.80 6.76 -14.69
C PRO A 412 29.31 6.37 -14.77
N ALA A 413 28.62 6.39 -13.63
CA ALA A 413 27.16 6.19 -13.55
C ALA A 413 26.33 7.19 -14.37
N THR A 414 26.88 8.36 -14.64
CA THR A 414 26.26 9.48 -15.36
C THR A 414 26.83 9.67 -16.76
N GLU A 415 27.72 8.78 -17.22
CA GLU A 415 28.27 8.85 -18.58
C GLU A 415 27.17 8.83 -19.64
N SER A 416 27.42 9.57 -20.73
CA SER A 416 26.57 9.55 -21.92
C SER A 416 26.57 8.14 -22.50
N ILE A 417 25.40 7.54 -22.58
CA ILE A 417 25.21 6.23 -23.20
C ILE A 417 24.12 6.33 -24.27
N SER A 418 24.16 5.43 -25.24
CA SER A 418 23.20 5.36 -26.33
C SER A 418 21.84 4.74 -25.95
N TYR A 419 21.64 4.39 -24.68
CA TYR A 419 20.43 3.72 -24.18
C TYR A 419 19.84 4.51 -23.02
N ASP A 420 18.53 4.47 -22.86
CA ASP A 420 17.86 5.27 -21.85
C ASP A 420 18.10 4.70 -20.43
N LYS A 421 18.64 5.50 -19.51
CA LYS A 421 18.80 5.09 -18.11
C LYS A 421 17.45 5.09 -17.40
N GLY A 422 17.38 4.38 -16.27
CA GLY A 422 16.31 4.53 -15.29
C GLY A 422 16.81 5.23 -14.04
N CYS A 423 15.91 5.91 -13.33
CA CYS A 423 16.20 6.27 -11.96
C CYS A 423 14.99 6.09 -11.04
N GLY A 424 15.29 6.00 -9.75
CA GLY A 424 14.31 6.04 -8.68
C GLY A 424 14.97 6.47 -7.38
N VAL A 425 14.14 6.85 -6.41
CA VAL A 425 14.61 7.28 -5.10
C VAL A 425 14.13 6.28 -4.07
N LYS A 426 15.01 5.90 -3.15
CA LYS A 426 14.65 5.18 -1.94
C LYS A 426 15.46 5.70 -0.77
N ASP A 427 14.77 6.07 0.31
CA ASP A 427 15.41 6.53 1.57
C ASP A 427 16.45 7.66 1.37
N GLY A 428 16.17 8.62 0.49
CA GLY A 428 17.08 9.73 0.16
C GLY A 428 18.24 9.36 -0.77
N VAL A 429 18.35 8.10 -1.18
CA VAL A 429 19.37 7.65 -2.13
C VAL A 429 18.78 7.61 -3.54
N ILE A 430 19.49 8.22 -4.50
CA ILE A 430 19.11 8.18 -5.92
C ILE A 430 19.77 6.94 -6.52
N TYR A 431 18.96 6.01 -7.02
CA TYR A 431 19.42 4.85 -7.75
C TYR A 431 19.35 5.13 -9.26
N VAL A 432 20.43 4.83 -9.95
CA VAL A 432 20.55 4.90 -11.40
C VAL A 432 20.65 3.47 -11.92
N LEU A 433 19.62 3.04 -12.63
CA LEU A 433 19.52 1.68 -13.16
C LEU A 433 20.09 1.66 -14.58
N ASN A 434 21.10 0.83 -14.78
CA ASN A 434 21.73 0.58 -16.07
C ASN A 434 21.84 -0.94 -16.31
N HIS A 435 22.02 -1.30 -17.58
CA HIS A 435 22.15 -2.68 -18.03
C HIS A 435 23.51 -3.31 -17.66
N GLU A 436 24.56 -2.50 -17.55
CA GLU A 436 25.91 -2.93 -17.18
C GLU A 436 26.14 -2.91 -15.66
N ASP A 437 25.56 -1.92 -14.99
CA ASP A 437 25.67 -1.74 -13.55
C ASP A 437 24.43 -1.06 -12.95
N THR A 438 24.20 -1.25 -11.66
CA THR A 438 23.39 -0.30 -10.89
C THR A 438 24.34 0.62 -10.13
N ALA A 439 24.04 1.91 -10.12
CA ALA A 439 24.75 2.88 -9.33
C ALA A 439 23.78 3.57 -8.35
N SER A 440 24.32 4.11 -7.26
CA SER A 440 23.55 4.91 -6.34
C SER A 440 24.33 6.15 -5.92
N TYR A 441 23.60 7.25 -5.72
CA TYR A 441 24.12 8.51 -5.21
C TYR A 441 23.46 8.80 -3.87
N ILE A 442 24.27 8.81 -2.82
CA ILE A 442 23.85 9.09 -1.45
C ILE A 442 23.92 10.61 -1.28
N THR A 443 22.77 11.29 -1.22
CA THR A 443 22.72 12.75 -1.21
C THR A 443 23.33 13.37 0.03
N ASP A 444 23.19 12.72 1.20
CA ASP A 444 23.66 13.26 2.47
C ASP A 444 25.19 13.32 2.57
N THR A 445 25.87 12.37 1.94
CA THR A 445 27.34 12.29 1.91
C THR A 445 27.92 12.75 0.58
N GLU A 446 27.07 13.04 -0.41
CA GLU A 446 27.44 13.38 -1.79
C GLU A 446 28.35 12.32 -2.45
N THR A 447 28.13 11.04 -2.11
CA THR A 447 28.99 9.94 -2.58
C THR A 447 28.28 9.02 -3.56
N TRP A 448 28.99 8.65 -4.61
CA TRP A 448 28.59 7.60 -5.53
C TRP A 448 29.04 6.22 -5.05
N VAL A 449 28.15 5.24 -5.21
CA VAL A 449 28.44 3.80 -5.09
C VAL A 449 28.16 3.16 -6.43
N GLN A 450 29.12 2.44 -6.98
CA GLN A 450 29.05 1.80 -8.29
C GLN A 450 29.33 0.29 -8.18
N GLY A 451 28.99 -0.45 -9.23
CA GLY A 451 29.24 -1.88 -9.33
C GLY A 451 28.21 -2.72 -8.57
N LEU A 452 27.07 -2.13 -8.22
CA LEU A 452 25.93 -2.87 -7.72
C LEU A 452 25.34 -3.71 -8.87
N THR A 453 24.63 -4.77 -8.51
CA THR A 453 24.08 -5.73 -9.45
C THR A 453 23.20 -5.02 -10.49
N PRO A 454 23.49 -5.20 -11.79
CA PRO A 454 22.75 -4.53 -12.86
C PRO A 454 21.29 -4.94 -12.85
N PHE A 455 20.43 -4.01 -13.27
CA PHE A 455 19.02 -4.30 -13.44
C PHE A 455 18.84 -5.29 -14.61
N PRO A 456 18.24 -6.48 -14.39
CA PRO A 456 18.08 -7.46 -15.44
C PRO A 456 17.25 -6.93 -16.60
N GLY A 457 17.58 -7.29 -17.84
CA GLY A 457 16.73 -6.98 -19.01
C GLY A 457 16.79 -5.53 -19.51
N GLY A 458 17.67 -4.69 -18.94
CA GLY A 458 17.92 -3.33 -19.39
C GLY A 458 16.73 -2.39 -19.21
N PHE A 459 16.91 -1.14 -19.61
CA PHE A 459 15.99 -0.08 -19.22
C PHE A 459 15.62 0.82 -20.42
N TYR A 460 14.37 1.27 -20.45
CA TYR A 460 13.84 2.24 -21.42
C TYR A 460 12.92 3.22 -20.68
N LEU A 461 13.50 4.28 -20.10
CA LEU A 461 12.80 5.43 -19.48
C LEU A 461 11.69 5.09 -18.47
N SER A 462 11.73 3.93 -17.83
CA SER A 462 10.82 3.62 -16.72
C SER A 462 11.23 4.34 -15.43
N THR A 463 10.30 4.54 -14.51
CA THR A 463 10.65 5.08 -13.18
C THR A 463 10.82 3.91 -12.23
N ALA A 464 11.92 3.87 -11.48
CA ALA A 464 12.03 2.98 -10.32
C ALA A 464 11.32 3.63 -9.13
N PHE A 465 10.71 2.82 -8.27
CA PHE A 465 9.75 3.28 -7.26
C PHE A 465 9.96 2.56 -5.93
N GLU A 466 9.55 3.17 -4.82
CA GLU A 466 9.48 2.47 -3.54
C GLU A 466 8.28 1.52 -3.50
N VAL A 467 8.48 0.31 -2.99
CA VAL A 467 7.41 -0.68 -2.77
C VAL A 467 7.60 -1.39 -1.43
N TYR A 468 6.50 -1.63 -0.73
CA TYR A 468 6.51 -2.32 0.57
C TYR A 468 5.93 -3.72 0.38
N LEU A 469 6.76 -4.74 0.61
CA LEU A 469 6.45 -6.13 0.28
C LEU A 469 6.50 -7.01 1.53
N PRO A 470 5.52 -7.90 1.76
CA PRO A 470 5.58 -8.87 2.84
C PRO A 470 6.85 -9.72 2.76
N GLU A 471 7.37 -10.10 3.94
CA GLU A 471 8.44 -11.09 4.05
C GLU A 471 7.87 -12.48 3.75
N THR A 472 7.62 -12.78 2.48
CA THR A 472 7.25 -14.12 2.04
C THR A 472 8.11 -14.55 0.87
N ASP A 473 8.78 -15.71 1.05
CA ASP A 473 9.63 -16.42 0.08
C ASP A 473 8.87 -17.05 -1.10
N SER A 474 7.64 -16.60 -1.40
CA SER A 474 6.90 -17.13 -2.55
C SER A 474 7.22 -16.32 -3.79
N ALA A 475 8.28 -16.73 -4.49
CA ALA A 475 8.39 -16.60 -5.92
C ALA A 475 7.07 -17.05 -6.58
N CYS A 476 6.69 -16.41 -7.68
CA CYS A 476 5.53 -16.74 -8.50
C CYS A 476 5.28 -18.26 -8.57
N LYS A 477 4.06 -18.69 -8.27
CA LYS A 477 3.56 -20.01 -8.65
C LYS A 477 2.79 -19.93 -9.94
#